data_AF-A0A292ZPF6-F1
#
_entry.id   AF-A0A292ZPF6-F1
#
_cell.length_a   1.000
_cell.length_b   1.000
_cell.length_c   1.000
_cell.angle_alpha   90.00
_cell.angle_beta   90.00
_cell.angle_gamma   90.00
#
_symmetry.space_group_name_H-M   'P 1'
#
loop_
_entity.id
_entity.type
_entity.pdbx_description
1 polymer ?
#
loop_
_entity_poly.entity_id
_entity_poly.type
_entity_poly.pdbx_seq_one_letter_code
_entity_poly.pdbx_strand_id
1 'polypeptide(L)'
;MILTSNRGFAEWGDVFGDPVVATALLDRLLHHAVVIQIEGSSYRMRQHADLLPEHARATPAINPPPVPKRRGRPPAKENPDLHHG
;
A
#
# COMPACT_ATOMS: atom_id res chain seq x y z
N MET A 1 -25.48 12.38 -13.21
CA MET A 1 -24.31 11.66 -13.77
C MET A 1 -23.66 10.89 -12.62
N ILE A 2 -23.14 9.69 -12.87
CA ILE A 2 -22.38 8.91 -11.87
C ILE A 2 -20.97 8.73 -12.41
N LEU A 3 -19.97 9.05 -11.58
CA LEU A 3 -18.55 8.91 -11.90
C LEU A 3 -17.87 8.11 -10.80
N THR A 4 -16.98 7.20 -11.18
CA THR A 4 -16.10 6.48 -10.25
C THR A 4 -14.65 6.82 -10.60
N SER A 5 -13.83 7.00 -9.57
CA SER A 5 -12.40 7.28 -9.71
C SER A 5 -11.64 6.46 -8.68
N ASN A 6 -10.51 5.89 -9.08
CA ASN A 6 -9.53 5.28 -8.17
C ASN A 6 -8.41 6.26 -7.76
N ARG A 7 -8.52 7.52 -8.19
CA ARG A 7 -7.59 8.63 -7.88
C ARG A 7 -8.32 9.73 -7.11
N GLY A 8 -7.65 10.27 -6.10
CA GLY A 8 -8.17 11.39 -5.33
C GLY A 8 -8.12 12.70 -6.13
N PHE A 9 -8.96 13.68 -5.78
CA PHE A 9 -9.05 14.95 -6.52
C PHE A 9 -7.71 15.71 -6.62
N ALA A 10 -6.82 15.56 -5.62
CA ALA A 10 -5.50 16.18 -5.64
C ALA A 10 -4.61 15.65 -6.78
N GLU A 11 -4.78 14.39 -7.19
CA GLU A 11 -4.02 13.76 -8.27
C GLU A 11 -4.56 14.14 -9.66
N TRP A 12 -5.70 14.84 -9.74
CA TRP A 12 -6.34 15.12 -11.02
C TRP A 12 -5.57 16.14 -11.85
N GLY A 13 -4.79 17.02 -11.23
CA GLY A 13 -3.88 17.91 -11.96
C GLY A 13 -2.92 17.13 -12.86
N ASP A 14 -2.36 16.03 -12.34
CA ASP A 14 -1.45 15.15 -13.10
C ASP A 14 -2.19 14.32 -14.16
N VAL A 15 -3.43 13.90 -13.87
CA VAL A 15 -4.27 13.14 -14.81
C VAL A 15 -4.61 13.96 -16.05
N PHE A 16 -4.93 15.25 -15.87
CA PHE A 16 -5.28 16.14 -16.97
C PHE A 16 -4.06 16.89 -17.54
N GLY A 17 -2.90 16.82 -16.90
CA GLY A 17 -1.69 17.54 -17.28
C GLY A 17 -1.76 19.06 -17.08
N ASP A 18 -2.90 19.57 -16.57
CA ASP A 18 -3.11 20.96 -16.25
C ASP A 18 -4.01 21.08 -14.99
N PRO A 19 -3.48 21.61 -13.88
CA PRO A 19 -4.26 21.81 -12.65
C PRO A 19 -5.41 22.82 -12.81
N VAL A 20 -5.32 23.79 -13.72
CA VAL A 20 -6.39 24.77 -13.99
C VAL A 20 -7.58 24.09 -14.65
N VAL A 21 -7.33 23.19 -15.61
CA VAL A 21 -8.40 22.42 -16.26
C VAL A 21 -9.02 21.44 -15.27
N ALA A 22 -8.19 20.74 -14.47
CA ALA A 22 -8.68 19.81 -13.45
C ALA A 22 -9.61 20.51 -12.46
N THR A 23 -9.21 21.68 -11.94
CA THR A 23 -10.03 22.45 -11.00
C THR A 23 -11.32 22.98 -11.62
N ALA A 24 -11.27 23.50 -12.85
CA ALA A 24 -12.47 23.97 -13.55
C ALA A 24 -13.47 22.84 -13.89
N LEU A 25 -12.98 21.62 -14.06
CA LEU A 25 -13.82 20.44 -14.23
C LEU A 25 -14.43 20.03 -12.89
N LEU A 26 -13.60 19.93 -11.83
CA LEU A 26 -14.04 19.58 -10.49
C LEU A 26 -15.12 20.54 -9.97
N ASP A 27 -14.97 21.85 -10.21
CA ASP A 27 -15.98 22.85 -9.85
C ASP A 27 -17.36 22.51 -10.43
N ARG A 28 -17.43 22.24 -11.74
CA ARG A 28 -18.68 21.85 -12.42
C ARG A 28 -19.22 20.52 -11.94
N LEU A 29 -18.35 19.54 -11.70
CA LEU A 29 -18.75 18.20 -11.26
C LEU A 29 -19.27 18.20 -9.83
N LEU A 30 -18.62 18.94 -8.94
CA LEU A 30 -18.90 18.93 -7.51
C LEU A 30 -20.02 19.89 -7.11
N HIS A 31 -20.39 20.85 -7.95
CA HIS A 31 -21.44 21.84 -7.65
C HIS A 31 -22.78 21.20 -7.21
N HIS A 32 -23.12 20.04 -7.78
CA HIS A 32 -24.34 19.29 -7.43
C HIS A 32 -24.09 17.79 -7.20
N ALA A 33 -22.86 17.41 -6.82
CA ALA A 33 -22.54 16.01 -6.56
C ALA A 33 -22.61 15.67 -5.08
N VAL A 34 -22.93 14.41 -4.81
CA VAL A 34 -22.68 13.76 -3.52
C VAL A 34 -21.43 12.91 -3.67
N VAL A 35 -20.42 13.18 -2.84
CA VAL A 35 -19.15 12.44 -2.86
C VAL A 35 -19.21 11.30 -1.87
N ILE A 36 -18.96 10.07 -2.34
CA ILE A 36 -18.90 8.87 -1.51
C ILE A 36 -17.46 8.33 -1.59
N GLN A 37 -16.76 8.35 -0.46
CA GLN A 37 -15.44 7.74 -0.35
C GLN A 37 -15.59 6.26 0.00
N ILE A 38 -14.90 5.41 -0.76
CA ILE A 38 -14.94 3.96 -0.60
C ILE A 38 -13.58 3.50 -0.12
N GLU A 39 -13.55 2.97 1.10
CA GLU A 39 -12.36 2.40 1.72
C GLU A 39 -12.58 0.91 1.99
N GLY A 40 -11.50 0.12 1.96
CA GLY A 40 -11.55 -1.30 2.26
C GLY A 40 -10.66 -2.14 1.36
N SER A 41 -10.60 -3.44 1.67
CA SER A 41 -9.86 -4.41 0.87
C SER A 41 -10.55 -4.66 -0.48
N SER A 42 -9.75 -4.97 -1.51
CA SER A 42 -10.26 -5.28 -2.85
C SER A 42 -11.19 -6.49 -2.80
N TYR A 43 -12.42 -6.30 -3.27
CA TYR A 43 -13.41 -7.37 -3.39
C TYR A 43 -12.89 -8.55 -4.23
N ARG A 44 -12.13 -8.26 -5.29
CA ARG A 44 -11.51 -9.27 -6.16
C ARG A 44 -10.49 -10.13 -5.41
N MET A 45 -9.70 -9.51 -4.54
CA MET A 45 -8.72 -10.24 -3.72
C MET A 45 -9.41 -11.09 -2.67
N ARG A 46 -10.53 -10.63 -2.10
CA ARG A 46 -11.32 -11.43 -1.17
C ARG A 46 -11.85 -12.70 -1.84
N GLN A 47 -12.43 -12.59 -3.04
CA GLN A 47 -12.88 -13.77 -3.79
C GLN A 47 -11.72 -14.73 -4.13
N HIS A 48 -10.56 -14.20 -4.50
CA HIS A 48 -9.39 -15.02 -4.75
C HIS A 48 -8.86 -15.70 -3.47
N ALA A 49 -8.96 -15.05 -2.31
CA ALA A 49 -8.62 -15.63 -1.02
C ALA A 49 -9.57 -16.74 -0.58
N ASP A 50 -10.86 -16.65 -0.94
CA ASP A 50 -11.85 -17.70 -0.65
C ASP A 50 -11.58 -18.97 -1.45
N LEU A 51 -11.11 -18.82 -2.70
CA LEU A 51 -10.71 -19.93 -3.58
C LEU A 51 -9.35 -20.54 -3.22
N LEU A 52 -8.52 -19.81 -2.46
CA LEU A 52 -7.25 -20.33 -1.98
C LEU A 52 -7.50 -21.30 -0.81
N PRO A 53 -6.89 -22.49 -0.84
CA PRO A 53 -7.04 -23.47 0.22
C PRO A 53 -6.47 -22.92 1.54
N GLU A 54 -7.18 -23.15 2.65
CA GLU A 54 -6.98 -22.58 4.01
C GLU A 54 -5.52 -22.27 4.39
N HIS A 55 -4.62 -23.22 4.16
CA HIS A 55 -3.19 -23.11 4.46
C HIS A 55 -2.40 -22.05 3.67
N ALA A 56 -2.95 -21.50 2.60
CA ALA A 56 -2.32 -20.50 1.73
C ALA A 56 -2.97 -19.11 1.86
N ARG A 57 -3.98 -18.96 2.72
CA ARG A 57 -4.62 -17.65 2.96
C ARG A 57 -3.64 -16.75 3.71
N ALA A 58 -3.00 -15.85 2.98
CA ALA A 58 -2.34 -14.70 3.59
C ALA A 58 -3.44 -13.79 4.17
N THR A 59 -3.65 -13.84 5.48
CA THR A 59 -4.48 -12.84 6.16
C THR A 59 -3.93 -11.47 5.81
N PRO A 60 -4.71 -10.57 5.19
CA PRO A 60 -4.27 -9.20 4.97
C PRO A 60 -4.19 -8.55 6.36
N ALA A 61 -3.02 -8.66 6.98
CA ALA A 61 -2.75 -8.02 8.25
C ALA A 61 -2.75 -6.51 7.99
N ILE A 62 -3.74 -5.81 8.54
CA ILE A 62 -3.85 -4.35 8.49
C ILE A 62 -2.61 -3.68 9.15
N ASN A 63 -1.89 -4.43 9.99
CA ASN A 63 -0.59 -4.03 10.52
C ASN A 63 0.51 -5.01 10.07
N PRO A 64 1.61 -4.55 9.48
CA PRO A 64 2.76 -5.41 9.23
C PRO A 64 3.31 -5.93 10.58
N PRO A 65 3.70 -7.22 10.67
CA PRO A 65 4.37 -7.70 11.86
C PRO A 65 5.68 -6.91 12.07
N PRO A 66 6.02 -6.53 13.32
CA PRO A 66 7.26 -5.82 13.57
C PRO A 66 8.44 -6.65 13.07
N VAL A 67 9.28 -6.03 12.22
CA VAL A 67 10.45 -6.65 11.62
C VAL A 67 11.27 -7.35 12.71
N PRO A 68 11.61 -8.65 12.55
CA PRO A 68 12.44 -9.34 13.54
C PRO A 68 13.78 -8.60 13.67
N LYS A 69 14.02 -7.98 14.84
CA LYS A 69 15.35 -7.45 15.16
C LYS A 69 16.32 -8.61 15.08
N ARG A 70 17.19 -8.63 14.06
CA ARG A 70 18.33 -9.54 13.94
C ARG A 70 19.08 -9.49 15.27
N ARG A 71 18.86 -10.48 16.14
CA ARG A 71 19.69 -10.64 17.35
C ARG A 71 21.12 -10.77 16.85
N GLY A 72 21.95 -9.81 17.27
CA GLY A 72 23.33 -9.70 16.85
C GLY A 72 24.05 -11.04 16.98
N ARG A 73 24.76 -11.40 15.92
CA ARG A 73 25.76 -12.48 15.93
C ARG A 73 26.70 -12.25 17.14
N PRO A 74 27.00 -13.26 17.97
CA PRO A 74 27.95 -13.09 19.06
C PRO A 74 29.35 -12.78 18.48
N PRO A 75 30.16 -11.95 19.14
CA PRO A 75 31.53 -11.71 18.68
C PRO A 75 32.33 -13.02 18.80
N ALA A 76 33.01 -13.40 17.73
CA ALA A 76 33.95 -14.51 17.76
C ALA A 76 35.12 -14.12 18.67
N LYS A 77 35.46 -14.98 19.64
CA LYS A 77 36.66 -14.84 20.45
C LYS A 77 37.87 -15.04 19.56
N GLU A 78 38.68 -14.00 19.41
CA GLU A 78 40.02 -14.07 18.84
C GLU A 78 40.92 -14.83 19.82
N ASN A 79 41.47 -15.96 19.39
CA ASN A 79 42.47 -16.70 20.15
C ASN A 79 43.85 -16.23 19.65
N PRO A 80 44.74 -15.75 20.53
CA PRO A 80 46.12 -15.48 20.13
C PRO A 80 46.85 -16.82 19.97
N ASP A 81 47.99 -16.78 19.30
CA ASP A 81 49.01 -17.84 19.27
C ASP A 81 48.83 -18.92 18.18
N LEU A 82 49.32 -18.59 16.97
CA LEU A 82 50.22 -19.49 16.25
C LEU A 82 51.04 -18.72 15.20
N HIS A 83 52.23 -18.25 15.60
CA HIS A 83 53.33 -17.97 14.66
C HIS A 83 54.60 -18.60 15.23
N HIS A 84 54.85 -19.83 14.80
CA HIS A 84 56.20 -20.40 14.75
C HIS A 84 56.59 -20.48 13.28
N GLY A 85 57.74 -19.88 12.96
CA GLY A 85 58.37 -19.83 11.65
C GLY A 85 59.51 -18.83 11.70
#